data_AF-A0A1I7VEI6-F1
#
_entry.id   AF-A0A1I7VEI6-F1
#
_cell.length_a   1.000
_cell.length_b   1.000
_cell.length_c   1.000
_cell.angle_alpha   90.00
_cell.angle_beta   90.00
_cell.angle_gamma   90.00
#
_symmetry.space_group_name_H-M   'P 1'
#
loop_
_entity.id
_entity.type
_entity.pdbx_description
1 polymer ?
#
loop_
_entity_poly.entity_id
_entity_poly.type
_entity_poly.pdbx_seq_one_letter_code
_entity_poly.pdbx_strand_id
1 'polypeptide(L)'
;MGMLVIVMLVCNCNSFFSVRYRNINDQTGQRISEDKLKLLIVISNDDEGAKSEALNAVEEIRKQVVSAPICVVAQSDNRDNNKSYNNFIGNGRVLMFYGPDVKASILLVNKKDTSEMLKTKFENWKKELLFLNSHQVIAFHFTVVNGTEPEDNEEIFSNTFPDIPLSTLRLLDESSMTGVDYQVETEFRFDVGPVYAIVGFRQFGRKSE
;
A
#
# COMPACT_ATOMS: atom_id res chain seq x y z
N MET A 1 -14.43 -14.79 2.96
CA MET A 1 -15.02 -13.55 3.52
C MET A 1 -14.21 -13.17 4.74
N GLY A 2 -13.45 -12.06 4.75
CA GLY A 2 -12.75 -11.71 6.00
C GLY A 2 -11.73 -10.55 6.03
N MET A 3 -11.12 -10.08 4.94
CA MET A 3 -9.96 -9.16 5.09
C MET A 3 -10.17 -7.70 4.67
N LEU A 4 -10.97 -7.42 3.63
CA LEU A 4 -11.10 -6.03 3.13
C LEU A 4 -12.01 -5.14 4.02
N VAL A 5 -12.81 -5.73 4.90
CA VAL A 5 -13.75 -5.00 5.77
C VAL A 5 -13.02 -4.34 6.95
N ILE A 6 -11.86 -4.85 7.35
CA ILE A 6 -11.11 -4.30 8.51
C ILE A 6 -10.45 -2.95 8.16
N VAL A 7 -10.01 -2.74 6.92
CA VAL A 7 -9.45 -1.44 6.49
C VAL A 7 -10.54 -0.36 6.43
N MET A 8 -11.79 -0.71 6.12
CA MET A 8 -12.90 0.26 6.10
C MET A 8 -13.33 0.75 7.49
N LEU A 9 -13.11 -0.03 8.55
CA LEU A 9 -13.56 0.35 9.90
C LEU A 9 -12.61 1.34 10.60
N VAL A 10 -11.35 1.48 10.16
CA VAL A 10 -10.38 2.39 10.81
C VAL A 10 -10.59 3.87 10.43
N CYS A 11 -11.35 4.18 9.37
CA CYS A 11 -11.52 5.57 8.88
C CYS A 11 -12.84 6.25 9.29
N ASN A 12 -13.62 5.71 10.23
CA ASN A 12 -14.89 6.32 10.66
C ASN A 12 -14.78 7.21 11.91
N CYS A 13 -13.57 7.48 12.42
CA CYS A 13 -13.35 8.44 13.51
C CYS A 13 -12.99 9.82 12.95
N ASN A 14 -14.00 10.68 12.77
CA ASN A 14 -14.08 12.16 12.83
C ASN A 14 -12.80 13.06 12.79
N SER A 15 -11.70 12.61 12.21
CA SER A 15 -10.50 13.40 11.94
C SER A 15 -10.48 13.74 10.46
N PHE A 16 -11.07 14.89 10.19
CA PHE A 16 -11.16 15.61 8.92
C PHE A 16 -10.10 15.21 7.86
N PHE A 17 -10.56 14.57 6.77
CA PHE A 17 -9.94 14.47 5.43
C PHE A 17 -8.72 13.57 5.15
N SER A 18 -8.12 12.82 6.08
CA SER A 18 -6.78 12.23 5.79
C SER A 18 -6.69 11.00 4.86
N VAL A 19 -7.81 10.34 4.55
CA VAL A 19 -7.86 9.19 3.62
C VAL A 19 -8.97 9.41 2.60
N ARG A 20 -8.64 9.31 1.30
CA ARG A 20 -9.64 9.31 0.22
C ARG A 20 -9.63 7.99 -0.52
N TYR A 21 -10.83 7.55 -0.85
CA TYR A 21 -11.08 6.39 -1.70
C TYR A 21 -11.58 6.88 -3.06
N ARG A 22 -10.98 6.40 -4.15
CA ARG A 22 -11.49 6.61 -5.51
C ARG A 22 -11.53 5.31 -6.29
N ASN A 23 -12.52 5.23 -7.17
CA ASN A 23 -12.55 4.23 -8.23
C ASN A 23 -11.58 4.67 -9.34
N ILE A 24 -10.80 3.74 -9.90
CA ILE A 24 -9.85 4.04 -11.00
C ILE A 24 -10.56 4.68 -12.20
N ASN A 25 -11.82 4.35 -12.46
CA ASN A 25 -12.60 4.87 -13.58
C ASN A 25 -13.20 6.28 -13.36
N ASP A 26 -13.03 6.86 -12.17
CA ASP A 26 -13.52 8.21 -11.86
C ASP A 26 -12.49 9.26 -12.27
N GLN A 27 -12.54 9.70 -13.54
CA GLN A 27 -11.65 10.70 -14.14
C GLN A 27 -11.93 12.16 -13.71
N THR A 28 -12.52 12.40 -12.55
CA THR A 28 -12.82 13.76 -12.12
C THR A 28 -11.56 14.53 -11.71
N GLY A 29 -11.26 15.58 -12.51
CA GLY A 29 -10.05 16.40 -12.53
C GLY A 29 -9.77 17.28 -11.31
N GLN A 30 -9.87 16.71 -10.10
CA GLN A 30 -9.42 17.38 -8.89
C GLN A 30 -7.91 17.17 -8.74
N ARG A 31 -7.13 18.19 -9.14
CA ARG A 31 -5.68 18.30 -8.89
C ARG A 31 -5.41 17.98 -7.41
N ILE A 32 -4.74 16.86 -7.18
CA ILE A 32 -4.21 16.53 -5.86
C ILE A 32 -3.07 17.50 -5.65
N SER A 33 -3.15 18.34 -4.61
CA SER A 33 -2.00 19.17 -4.24
C SER A 33 -0.84 18.25 -3.90
N GLU A 34 0.16 18.20 -4.78
CA GLU A 34 1.30 17.26 -4.73
C GLU A 34 1.97 17.28 -3.35
N ASP A 35 2.15 18.47 -2.76
CA ASP A 35 2.78 18.67 -1.45
C ASP A 35 2.10 17.94 -0.28
N LYS A 36 0.82 17.59 -0.44
CA LYS A 36 0.02 16.96 0.63
C LYS A 36 -0.04 15.45 0.51
N LEU A 37 0.23 14.88 -0.65
CA LEU A 37 0.13 13.44 -0.85
C LEU A 37 1.36 12.73 -0.28
N LYS A 38 1.15 11.67 0.50
CA LYS A 38 2.23 10.96 1.20
C LYS A 38 2.41 9.53 0.71
N LEU A 39 1.31 8.89 0.32
CA LEU A 39 1.30 7.52 -0.20
C LEU A 39 0.01 7.30 -1.01
N LEU A 40 0.12 6.55 -2.10
CA LEU A 40 -1.03 5.91 -2.73
C LEU A 40 -0.87 4.40 -2.69
N ILE A 41 -2.00 3.71 -2.60
CA ILE A 41 -2.09 2.27 -2.81
C ILE A 41 -3.13 2.04 -3.90
N VAL A 42 -2.72 1.46 -5.02
CA VAL A 42 -3.58 1.12 -6.15
C VAL A 42 -3.78 -0.38 -6.14
N ILE A 43 -5.04 -0.81 -6.03
CA ILE A 43 -5.42 -2.22 -5.98
C ILE A 43 -6.33 -2.53 -7.16
N SER A 44 -5.93 -3.40 -8.08
CA SER A 44 -6.78 -3.86 -9.19
C SER A 44 -6.96 -5.38 -9.19
N ASN A 45 -8.03 -5.82 -9.85
CA ASN A 45 -8.15 -7.19 -10.33
C ASN A 45 -7.86 -7.13 -11.82
N ASP A 46 -6.81 -7.79 -12.26
CA ASP A 46 -6.36 -7.78 -13.64
C ASP A 46 -6.75 -9.08 -14.33
N ASP A 47 -7.17 -8.98 -15.59
CA ASP A 47 -7.37 -10.15 -16.45
C ASP A 47 -6.01 -10.70 -16.90
N GLU A 48 -5.87 -12.03 -16.87
CA GLU A 48 -4.66 -12.71 -17.29
C GLU A 48 -4.33 -12.39 -18.77
N GLY A 49 -3.11 -11.91 -19.04
CA GLY A 49 -2.62 -11.60 -20.38
C GLY A 49 -2.93 -10.19 -20.91
N ALA A 50 -3.68 -9.37 -20.17
CA ALA A 50 -3.86 -7.95 -20.46
C ALA A 50 -2.80 -7.09 -19.75
N LYS A 51 -2.57 -5.86 -20.26
CA LYS A 51 -1.75 -4.87 -19.54
C LYS A 51 -2.48 -4.52 -18.23
N SER A 52 -1.81 -4.71 -17.10
CA SER A 52 -2.35 -4.49 -15.75
C SER A 52 -3.16 -3.19 -15.63
N GLU A 53 -4.40 -3.27 -15.14
CA GLU A 53 -5.25 -2.11 -14.91
C GLU A 53 -4.61 -1.18 -13.87
N ALA A 54 -3.98 -1.74 -12.83
CA ALA A 54 -3.28 -0.94 -11.83
C ALA A 54 -2.09 -0.19 -12.43
N LEU A 55 -1.32 -0.79 -13.33
CA LEU A 55 -0.21 -0.08 -14.01
C LEU A 55 -0.72 1.02 -14.94
N ASN A 56 -1.82 0.80 -15.67
CA ASN A 56 -2.46 1.85 -16.47
C ASN A 56 -2.94 3.01 -15.59
N ALA A 57 -3.53 2.70 -14.43
CA ALA A 57 -3.95 3.71 -13.46
C ALA A 57 -2.75 4.50 -12.91
N VAL A 58 -1.63 3.83 -12.64
CA VAL A 58 -0.37 4.48 -12.22
C VAL A 58 0.11 5.47 -13.27
N GLU A 59 0.14 5.08 -14.55
CA GLU A 59 0.53 5.98 -15.65
C GLU A 59 -0.33 7.24 -15.71
N GLU A 60 -1.65 7.12 -15.55
CA GLU A 60 -2.56 8.28 -15.51
C GLU A 60 -2.38 9.12 -14.24
N ILE A 61 -2.17 8.50 -13.08
CA ILE A 61 -1.91 9.20 -11.82
C ILE A 61 -0.60 9.99 -11.91
N ARG A 62 0.45 9.43 -12.52
CA ARG A 62 1.76 10.08 -12.66
C ARG A 62 1.73 11.35 -13.50
N LYS A 63 0.73 11.52 -14.37
CA LYS A 63 0.48 12.81 -15.06
C LYS A 63 0.07 13.94 -14.13
N GLN A 64 -0.40 13.62 -12.91
CA GLN A 64 -0.95 14.57 -11.95
C GLN A 64 -0.22 14.59 -10.61
N VAL A 65 0.55 13.55 -10.30
CA VAL A 65 1.23 13.33 -9.02
C VAL A 65 2.67 12.91 -9.30
N VAL A 66 3.59 13.85 -9.15
CA VAL A 66 4.99 13.60 -9.52
C VAL A 66 5.78 12.93 -8.38
N SER A 67 5.66 13.39 -7.13
CA SER A 67 6.65 13.00 -6.10
C SER A 67 6.28 11.85 -5.16
N ALA A 68 4.99 11.56 -4.96
CA ALA A 68 4.57 10.57 -3.97
C ALA A 68 4.83 9.13 -4.45
N PRO A 69 5.24 8.21 -3.56
CA PRO A 69 5.37 6.81 -3.93
C PRO A 69 3.98 6.16 -4.08
N ILE A 70 3.86 5.25 -5.04
CA ILE A 70 2.63 4.51 -5.34
C ILE A 70 2.89 3.03 -5.13
N CYS A 71 2.22 2.42 -4.16
CA CYS A 71 2.19 0.98 -4.01
C CYS A 71 1.16 0.41 -5.00
N VAL A 72 1.60 -0.55 -5.81
CA VAL A 72 0.78 -1.21 -6.84
C VAL A 72 0.50 -2.63 -6.37
N VAL A 73 -0.76 -3.02 -6.42
CA VAL A 73 -1.26 -4.33 -6.00
C VAL A 73 -2.21 -4.81 -7.09
N ALA A 74 -1.75 -5.71 -7.95
CA ALA A 74 -2.51 -6.22 -9.08
C ALA A 74 -2.75 -7.72 -8.87
N GLN A 75 -4.00 -8.06 -8.58
CA GLN A 75 -4.46 -9.42 -8.38
C GLN A 75 -4.90 -10.01 -9.72
N SER A 76 -4.31 -11.11 -10.19
CA SER A 76 -4.84 -11.79 -11.37
C SER A 76 -6.19 -12.42 -11.06
N ASP A 77 -7.18 -12.22 -11.93
CA ASP A 77 -8.49 -12.87 -11.88
C ASP A 77 -8.50 -14.09 -12.80
N ASN A 78 -8.11 -15.24 -12.25
CA ASN A 78 -8.07 -16.51 -12.99
C ASN A 78 -9.39 -17.28 -12.94
N ARG A 79 -10.51 -16.59 -12.67
CA ARG A 79 -11.82 -17.25 -12.61
C ARG A 79 -12.35 -17.46 -14.03
N ASP A 80 -12.48 -18.72 -14.41
CA ASP A 80 -13.27 -19.13 -15.57
C ASP A 80 -14.62 -18.38 -15.56
N ASN A 81 -14.99 -17.82 -16.71
CA ASN A 81 -16.15 -16.95 -16.99
C ASN A 81 -17.56 -17.47 -16.57
N ASN A 82 -17.65 -18.53 -15.77
CA ASN A 82 -18.88 -19.15 -15.31
C ASN A 82 -18.96 -19.22 -13.78
N LYS A 83 -19.25 -18.07 -13.15
CA LYS A 83 -20.26 -17.87 -12.08
C LYS A 83 -19.93 -16.59 -11.32
N SER A 84 -20.69 -15.54 -11.65
CA SER A 84 -20.90 -14.35 -10.82
C SER A 84 -21.40 -14.77 -9.43
N TYR A 85 -20.49 -15.03 -8.50
CA TYR A 85 -20.75 -14.93 -7.06
C TYR A 85 -19.83 -13.84 -6.51
N ASN A 86 -20.47 -12.70 -6.20
CA ASN A 86 -19.94 -11.42 -5.74
C ASN A 86 -19.26 -10.54 -6.80
N ASN A 87 -20.09 -9.99 -7.70
CA ASN A 87 -19.82 -8.75 -8.45
C ASN A 87 -19.66 -7.54 -7.49
N PHE A 88 -18.59 -7.51 -6.70
CA PHE A 88 -18.14 -6.32 -5.95
C PHE A 88 -16.78 -5.79 -6.45
N ILE A 89 -16.21 -6.44 -7.45
CA ILE A 89 -14.87 -6.15 -7.98
C ILE A 89 -14.97 -6.01 -9.50
N GLY A 90 -15.70 -4.99 -9.94
CA GLY A 90 -15.37 -4.30 -11.18
C GLY A 90 -14.76 -2.97 -10.77
N ASN A 91 -13.69 -2.58 -11.46
CA ASN A 91 -12.92 -1.35 -11.27
C ASN A 91 -11.95 -1.37 -10.07
N GLY A 92 -10.64 -1.31 -10.33
CA GLY A 92 -9.64 -1.15 -9.29
C GLY A 92 -9.85 0.11 -8.43
N ARG A 93 -9.14 0.12 -7.30
CA ARG A 93 -9.37 1.02 -6.15
C ARG A 93 -8.09 1.77 -5.82
N VAL A 94 -8.21 3.05 -5.54
CA VAL A 94 -7.10 3.89 -5.09
C VAL A 94 -7.35 4.35 -3.67
N LEU A 95 -6.44 4.00 -2.76
CA LEU A 95 -6.35 4.53 -1.41
C LEU A 95 -5.32 5.65 -1.42
N MET A 96 -5.72 6.83 -0.95
CA MET A 96 -4.86 8.00 -0.91
C MET A 96 -4.65 8.46 0.52
N PHE A 97 -3.40 8.49 0.96
CA PHE A 97 -2.99 9.04 2.24
C PHE A 97 -2.38 10.42 2.04
N TYR A 98 -3.07 11.46 2.51
CA TYR A 98 -2.71 12.84 2.23
C TYR A 98 -3.05 13.77 3.39
N GLY A 99 -2.30 14.86 3.51
CA GLY A 99 -2.50 15.88 4.53
C GLY A 99 -1.21 16.22 5.27
N PRO A 100 -1.21 17.35 6.00
CA PRO A 100 -0.05 17.80 6.78
C PRO A 100 0.22 16.90 8.00
N ASP A 101 -0.82 16.29 8.55
CA ASP A 101 -0.78 15.43 9.74
C ASP A 101 -0.69 13.93 9.41
N VAL A 102 -0.41 13.62 8.15
CA VAL A 102 -0.16 12.26 7.67
C VAL A 102 1.33 12.10 7.39
N LYS A 103 1.88 10.98 7.86
CA LYS A 103 3.22 10.51 7.52
C LYS A 103 3.11 9.12 6.94
N ALA A 104 3.90 8.83 5.93
CA ALA A 104 3.94 7.51 5.34
C ALA A 104 5.38 7.16 4.95
N SER A 105 5.68 5.88 4.98
CA SER A 105 6.93 5.33 4.46
C SER A 105 6.67 3.95 3.88
N ILE A 106 7.46 3.56 2.89
CA ILE A 106 7.36 2.27 2.21
C ILE A 106 8.72 1.60 2.26
N LEU A 107 8.72 0.28 2.40
CA LEU A 107 9.87 -0.58 2.23
C LEU A 107 9.54 -1.68 1.21
N LEU A 108 10.33 -1.74 0.14
CA LEU A 108 10.29 -2.83 -0.85
C LEU A 108 11.27 -3.94 -0.44
N VAL A 109 10.78 -5.17 -0.43
CA VAL A 109 11.58 -6.37 -0.14
C VAL A 109 12.19 -6.91 -1.43
N ASN A 110 13.47 -7.27 -1.38
CA ASN A 110 14.17 -7.86 -2.51
C ASN A 110 13.96 -9.38 -2.51
N LYS A 111 13.82 -9.97 -3.70
CA LYS A 111 13.73 -11.42 -3.90
C LYS A 111 14.87 -12.23 -3.26
N LYS A 112 16.03 -11.62 -3.00
CA LYS A 112 17.20 -12.29 -2.41
C LYS A 112 17.36 -12.03 -0.90
N ASP A 113 16.42 -11.34 -0.26
CA ASP A 113 16.52 -11.06 1.16
C ASP A 113 16.34 -12.34 1.99
N THR A 114 17.35 -12.66 2.80
CA THR A 114 17.22 -13.67 3.86
C THR A 114 16.54 -13.08 5.09
N SER A 115 16.13 -13.91 6.05
CA SER A 115 15.55 -13.49 7.33
C SER A 115 16.42 -12.43 8.05
N GLU A 116 17.73 -12.66 8.13
CA GLU A 116 18.67 -11.71 8.76
C GLU A 116 18.80 -10.38 7.99
N MET A 117 18.78 -10.44 6.66
CA MET A 117 18.79 -9.23 5.82
C MET A 117 17.50 -8.44 5.99
N LEU A 118 16.35 -9.12 6.01
CA LEU A 118 15.04 -8.49 6.20
C LEU A 118 14.93 -7.85 7.59
N LYS A 119 15.37 -8.55 8.63
CA LYS A 119 15.47 -8.00 9.99
C LYS A 119 16.32 -6.72 10.03
N THR A 120 17.49 -6.75 9.41
CA THR A 120 18.37 -5.59 9.32
C THR A 120 17.71 -4.43 8.58
N LYS A 121 16.97 -4.72 7.49
CA LYS A 121 16.18 -3.72 6.76
C LYS A 121 15.10 -3.10 7.63
N PHE A 122 14.32 -3.89 8.37
CA PHE A 122 13.30 -3.36 9.28
C PHE A 122 13.91 -2.51 10.41
N GLU A 123 15.01 -2.93 11.01
CA GLU A 123 15.68 -2.13 12.06
C GLU A 123 16.24 -0.81 11.53
N ASN A 124 16.78 -0.80 10.31
CA ASN A 124 17.23 0.44 9.68
C ASN A 124 16.06 1.33 9.29
N TRP A 125 15.03 0.76 8.67
CA TRP A 125 13.81 1.47 8.31
C TRP A 125 13.16 2.10 9.54
N LYS A 126 13.05 1.37 10.66
CA LYS A 126 12.51 1.86 11.94
C LYS A 126 13.19 3.15 12.42
N LYS A 127 14.51 3.31 12.22
CA LYS A 127 15.25 4.52 12.61
C LYS A 127 14.87 5.75 11.77
N GLU A 128 14.41 5.54 10.54
CA GLU A 128 13.96 6.60 9.64
C GLU A 128 12.52 7.06 9.95
N LEU A 129 11.74 6.24 10.67
CA LEU A 129 10.35 6.51 11.02
C LEU A 129 10.24 7.40 12.27
N LEU A 130 10.58 8.68 12.12
CA LEU A 130 10.55 9.67 13.22
C LEU A 130 9.15 9.91 13.81
N PHE A 131 8.10 9.41 13.16
CA PHE A 131 6.71 9.64 13.54
C PHE A 131 6.11 8.52 14.40
N LEU A 132 6.81 7.40 14.64
CA LEU A 132 6.28 6.24 15.36
C LEU A 132 5.75 6.57 16.76
N ASN A 133 6.42 7.49 17.47
CA ASN A 133 6.06 7.86 18.84
C ASN A 133 5.03 8.99 18.94
N SER A 134 4.69 9.65 17.82
CA SER A 134 3.83 10.85 17.80
C SER A 134 2.52 10.65 17.03
N HIS A 135 2.40 9.55 16.29
CA HIS A 135 1.25 9.26 15.44
C HIS A 135 0.60 7.94 15.87
N GLN A 136 -0.68 7.79 15.60
CA GLN A 136 -1.31 6.48 15.54
C GLN A 136 -0.92 5.82 14.23
N VAL A 137 -0.33 4.63 14.30
CA VAL A 137 0.32 4.00 13.15
C VAL A 137 -0.40 2.70 12.77
N ILE A 138 -0.52 2.46 11.46
CA ILE A 138 -0.95 1.20 10.86
C ILE A 138 0.07 0.77 9.81
N ALA A 139 0.33 -0.53 9.72
CA ALA A 139 1.17 -1.12 8.69
C ALA A 139 0.34 -1.96 7.72
N PHE A 140 0.75 -1.94 6.46
CA PHE A 140 0.24 -2.79 5.40
C PHE A 140 1.37 -3.65 4.86
N HIS A 141 1.06 -4.89 4.52
CA HIS A 141 1.97 -5.79 3.82
C HIS A 141 1.26 -6.36 2.60
N PHE A 142 1.90 -6.24 1.45
CA PHE A 142 1.42 -6.75 0.17
C PHE A 142 2.44 -7.76 -0.35
N THR A 143 1.98 -8.98 -0.59
CA THR A 143 2.85 -10.07 -1.06
C THR A 143 2.06 -11.03 -1.92
N VAL A 144 2.75 -11.91 -2.65
CA VAL A 144 2.14 -12.98 -3.44
C VAL A 144 2.22 -14.29 -2.64
N VAL A 145 1.24 -15.18 -2.76
CA VAL A 145 1.30 -16.53 -2.18
C VAL A 145 2.54 -17.25 -2.72
N ASN A 146 3.29 -17.92 -1.84
CA ASN A 146 4.60 -18.51 -2.16
C ASN A 146 5.59 -17.47 -2.74
N GLY A 147 5.47 -16.23 -2.28
CA GLY A 147 6.34 -15.12 -2.67
C GLY A 147 7.79 -15.35 -2.29
N THR A 148 8.62 -14.36 -2.61
CA THR A 148 10.07 -14.45 -2.46
C THR A 148 10.58 -14.08 -1.08
N GLU A 149 9.66 -13.79 -0.15
CA GLU A 149 9.99 -13.42 1.22
C GLU A 149 10.35 -14.64 2.06
N PRO A 150 11.19 -14.46 3.10
CA PRO A 150 11.35 -15.47 4.13
C PRO A 150 10.00 -15.84 4.78
N GLU A 151 9.84 -17.12 5.15
CA GLU A 151 8.61 -17.62 5.78
C GLU A 151 8.30 -16.96 7.13
N ASP A 152 9.35 -16.50 7.83
CA ASP A 152 9.28 -15.82 9.12
C ASP A 152 9.11 -14.29 9.01
N ASN A 153 8.85 -13.75 7.81
CA ASN A 153 8.76 -12.31 7.55
C ASN A 153 7.81 -11.53 8.48
N GLU A 154 6.59 -12.01 8.70
CA GLU A 154 5.59 -11.38 9.59
C GLU A 154 6.01 -11.46 11.06
N GLU A 155 6.70 -12.53 11.47
CA GLU A 155 7.26 -12.66 12.81
C GLU A 155 8.40 -11.67 13.02
N ILE A 156 9.34 -11.56 12.06
CA ILE A 156 10.41 -10.57 12.10
C ILE A 156 9.83 -9.16 12.19
N PHE A 157 8.80 -8.86 11.37
CA PHE A 157 8.13 -7.56 11.42
C PHE A 157 7.54 -7.29 12.81
N SER A 158 6.80 -8.26 13.36
CA SER A 158 6.15 -8.14 14.68
C SER A 158 7.16 -7.97 15.80
N ASN A 159 8.31 -8.62 15.71
CA ASN A 159 9.41 -8.46 16.68
C ASN A 159 10.05 -7.07 16.61
N THR A 160 10.22 -6.51 15.41
CA THR A 160 10.78 -5.15 15.24
C THR A 160 9.74 -4.06 15.56
N PHE A 161 8.45 -4.29 15.27
CA PHE A 161 7.36 -3.32 15.45
C PHE A 161 6.21 -3.90 16.31
N PRO A 162 6.43 -4.19 17.60
CA PRO A 162 5.47 -4.92 18.43
C PRO A 162 4.14 -4.19 18.63
N ASP A 163 4.14 -2.86 18.57
CA ASP A 163 2.96 -2.04 18.83
C ASP A 163 2.23 -1.59 17.55
N ILE A 164 2.68 -2.03 16.37
CA ILE A 164 2.10 -1.61 15.09
C ILE A 164 1.26 -2.74 14.50
N PRO A 165 -0.05 -2.55 14.31
CA PRO A 165 -0.88 -3.56 13.67
C PRO A 165 -0.49 -3.70 12.21
N LEU A 166 -0.15 -4.93 11.81
CA LEU A 166 0.15 -5.31 10.42
C LEU A 166 -1.09 -5.88 9.74
N SER A 167 -1.51 -5.27 8.63
CA SER A 167 -2.56 -5.78 7.76
C SER A 167 -1.95 -6.37 6.49
N THR A 168 -1.89 -7.70 6.42
CA THR A 168 -1.36 -8.40 5.24
C THR A 168 -2.45 -8.70 4.22
N LEU A 169 -2.19 -8.37 2.96
CA LEU A 169 -2.93 -8.83 1.79
C LEU A 169 -2.02 -9.74 0.96
N ARG A 170 -2.34 -11.04 0.95
CA ARG A 170 -1.66 -12.04 0.13
C ARG A 170 -2.40 -12.24 -1.18
N LEU A 171 -1.76 -11.89 -2.28
CA LEU A 171 -2.30 -12.04 -3.63
C LEU A 171 -2.23 -13.50 -4.06
N LEU A 172 -3.33 -13.96 -4.64
CA LEU A 172 -3.46 -15.32 -5.14
C LEU A 172 -2.83 -15.40 -6.53
N ASP A 173 -2.22 -16.51 -6.88
CA ASP A 173 -1.64 -16.75 -8.22
C ASP A 173 -0.26 -16.10 -8.48
N GLU A 174 0.58 -16.83 -9.22
CA GLU A 174 1.93 -16.40 -9.64
C GLU A 174 1.89 -15.26 -10.67
N SER A 175 0.76 -15.10 -11.37
CA SER A 175 0.50 -13.99 -12.30
C SER A 175 0.16 -12.67 -11.60
N SER A 176 -0.17 -12.70 -10.30
CA SER A 176 -0.36 -11.47 -9.52
C SER A 176 0.96 -10.74 -9.30
N MET A 177 0.87 -9.42 -9.16
CA MET A 177 2.04 -8.58 -8.91
C MET A 177 1.81 -7.57 -7.79
N THR A 178 2.87 -7.30 -7.06
CA THR A 178 2.96 -6.17 -6.14
C THR A 178 4.30 -5.47 -6.36
N GLY A 179 4.33 -4.18 -6.08
CA GLY A 179 5.55 -3.40 -6.18
C GLY A 179 5.36 -1.94 -5.80
N VAL A 180 6.43 -1.18 -5.98
CA VAL A 180 6.41 0.27 -5.71
C VAL A 180 6.84 0.99 -6.96
N ASP A 181 6.01 1.92 -7.39
CA ASP A 181 6.36 2.93 -8.36
C ASP A 181 6.84 4.17 -7.61
N TYR A 182 8.08 4.57 -7.86
CA TYR A 182 8.70 5.75 -7.26
C TYR A 182 9.36 6.62 -8.33
N GLN A 183 9.48 7.91 -8.01
CA GLN A 183 10.22 8.85 -8.84
C GLN A 183 11.71 8.77 -8.49
N VAL A 184 12.55 8.56 -9.49
CA VAL A 184 14.01 8.70 -9.41
C VAL A 184 14.41 9.84 -10.31
N GLU A 185 14.85 10.95 -9.71
CA GLU A 185 15.17 12.18 -10.43
C GLU A 185 13.98 12.66 -11.31
N THR A 186 14.02 12.38 -12.61
CA THR A 186 13.00 12.77 -13.59
C THR A 186 12.22 11.58 -14.17
N GLU A 187 12.58 10.35 -13.81
CA GLU A 187 11.97 9.12 -14.32
C GLU A 187 11.13 8.41 -13.26
N PHE A 188 10.09 7.70 -13.70
CA PHE A 188 9.31 6.82 -12.86
C PHE A 188 9.76 5.38 -13.07
N ARG A 189 10.04 4.70 -11.96
CA ARG A 189 10.48 3.32 -11.97
C ARG A 189 9.56 2.47 -11.12
N PHE A 190 9.03 1.42 -11.72
CA PHE A 190 8.28 0.39 -11.04
C PHE A 190 9.20 -0.77 -10.67
N ASP A 191 9.43 -0.98 -9.38
CA ASP A 191 10.14 -2.14 -8.88
C ASP A 191 9.17 -3.16 -8.28
N VAL A 192 9.22 -4.36 -8.84
CA VAL A 192 8.39 -5.50 -8.44
C VAL A 192 8.96 -6.16 -7.19
N GLY A 193 8.10 -6.47 -6.24
CA GLY A 193 8.44 -7.21 -5.03
C GLY A 193 7.44 -6.98 -3.92
N PRO A 194 7.52 -7.77 -2.83
CA PRO A 194 6.68 -7.56 -1.67
C PRO A 194 6.91 -6.20 -1.02
N VAL A 195 5.84 -5.60 -0.52
CA VAL A 195 5.84 -4.22 -0.06
C VAL A 195 5.31 -4.14 1.37
N TYR A 196 6.07 -3.49 2.24
CA TYR A 196 5.58 -3.01 3.53
C TYR A 196 5.35 -1.51 3.44
N ALA A 197 4.20 -1.03 3.93
CA ALA A 197 3.92 0.39 4.04
C ALA A 197 3.47 0.72 5.45
N ILE A 198 4.06 1.74 6.07
CA ILE A 198 3.66 2.25 7.38
C ILE A 198 3.06 3.64 7.20
N VAL A 199 1.85 3.84 7.72
CA VAL A 199 1.14 5.13 7.70
C VAL A 199 0.85 5.56 9.13
N GLY A 200 1.26 6.78 9.46
CA GLY A 200 0.98 7.45 10.73
C GLY A 200 0.01 8.62 10.57
N PHE A 201 -0.99 8.68 11.44
CA PHE A 201 -1.91 9.81 11.58
C PHE A 201 -1.65 10.51 12.91
N ARG A 202 -1.44 11.84 12.88
CA ARG A 202 -1.16 12.59 14.11
C ARG A 202 -2.31 12.42 15.10
N GLN A 203 -1.98 12.06 16.34
CA GLN A 203 -2.99 12.00 17.40
C GLN A 203 -3.37 13.43 17.81
N PHE A 204 -4.67 13.72 17.85
CA PHE A 204 -5.19 14.94 18.46
C PHE A 204 -5.69 14.60 19.87
N GLY A 205 -5.15 15.27 20.90
CA GLY A 205 -5.74 15.25 22.24
C GLY A 205 -4.92 14.67 23.40
N ARG A 206 -3.62 14.40 23.27
CA ARG A 206 -2.80 14.16 24.48
C ARG A 206 -2.63 15.50 25.21
N LYS A 207 -3.37 15.68 26.31
CA LYS A 207 -3.06 16.73 27.29
C LYS A 207 -1.62 16.47 27.74
N SER A 208 -0.78 17.48 27.58
CA SER A 208 0.50 17.56 28.27
C SER A 208 0.22 17.42 29.77
N GLU A 209 0.72 16.33 30.37
CA GLU A 209 0.87 16.22 31.82
C GLU A 209 1.97 17.17 32.31
#